data_AF-A0A2S5C464-F1
#
_entry.id   AF-A0A2S5C464-F1
#
_cell.length_a   1.000
_cell.length_b   1.000
_cell.length_c   1.000
_cell.angle_alpha   90.00
_cell.angle_beta   90.00
_cell.angle_gamma   90.00
#
_symmetry.space_group_name_H-M   'P 1'
#
loop_
_entity.id
_entity.type
_entity.pdbx_description
1 polymer ?
#
loop_
_entity_poly.entity_id
_entity_poly.type
_entity_poly.pdbx_seq_one_letter_code
_entity_poly.pdbx_strand_id
1 'polypeptide(L)'
;MKYVDGFVVAVPAENKEAYRAMAAKAAPLFKEFGAIRIVECWADDVPDGKLTDFRMAVKAEEGEEVVFSWIEYPSKAVRDEANKKLMSDPRMKEFGESMPFDGKRMIYGGFAPLLDE
;
A
#
# COMPACT_ATOMS: atom_id res chain seq x y z
N MET A 1 5.50 -17.70 -10.92
CA MET A 1 6.35 -16.51 -10.99
C MET A 1 5.73 -15.49 -10.07
N LYS A 2 6.52 -14.89 -9.15
CA LYS A 2 6.02 -13.97 -8.12
C LYS A 2 5.26 -12.79 -8.77
N TYR A 3 4.40 -12.11 -8.01
CA TYR A 3 3.65 -10.94 -8.45
C TYR A 3 3.56 -9.93 -7.32
N VAL A 4 3.54 -8.64 -7.66
CA VAL A 4 3.57 -7.56 -6.66
C VAL A 4 2.41 -6.61 -6.91
N ASP A 5 1.64 -6.28 -5.88
CA ASP A 5 0.86 -5.05 -5.87
C ASP A 5 1.68 -3.97 -5.18
N GLY A 6 1.93 -2.85 -5.88
CA GLY A 6 2.68 -1.70 -5.36
C GLY A 6 1.75 -0.52 -5.10
N PHE A 7 2.04 0.23 -4.05
CA PHE A 7 1.25 1.36 -3.57
C PHE A 7 2.16 2.53 -3.20
N VAL A 8 1.67 3.75 -3.45
CA VAL A 8 2.23 4.97 -2.89
C VAL A 8 1.09 5.79 -2.30
N VAL A 9 1.27 6.26 -1.07
CA VAL A 9 0.23 6.92 -0.28
C VAL A 9 0.80 8.20 0.34
N ALA A 10 0.01 9.28 0.37
CA ALA A 10 0.30 10.45 1.20
C ALA A 10 -0.46 10.30 2.53
N VAL A 11 0.25 10.36 3.66
CA VAL A 11 -0.32 10.16 5.00
C VAL A 11 0.03 11.36 5.88
N PRO A 12 -0.93 12.00 6.57
CA PRO A 12 -0.63 13.03 7.56
C PRO A 12 0.42 12.55 8.56
N ALA A 13 1.43 13.37 8.84
CA ALA A 13 2.57 12.98 9.66
C ALA A 13 2.14 12.60 11.09
N GLU A 14 1.15 13.30 11.64
CA GLU A 14 0.54 12.97 12.93
C GLU A 14 -0.14 11.59 12.97
N ASN A 15 -0.48 11.03 11.81
CA ASN A 15 -1.18 9.76 11.67
C ASN A 15 -0.24 8.57 11.48
N LYS A 16 1.08 8.73 11.60
CA LYS A 16 2.07 7.66 11.40
C LYS A 16 1.74 6.37 12.17
N GLU A 17 1.44 6.47 13.46
CA GLU A 17 1.11 5.29 14.27
C GLU A 17 -0.29 4.72 13.94
N ALA A 18 -1.25 5.58 13.57
CA ALA A 18 -2.57 5.13 13.14
C ALA A 18 -2.46 4.32 11.83
N TYR A 19 -1.66 4.79 10.88
CA TYR A 19 -1.35 4.08 9.65
C TYR A 19 -0.68 2.73 9.91
N ARG A 20 0.37 2.72 10.75
CA ARG A 20 1.07 1.49 11.13
C ARG A 20 0.12 0.48 11.79
N ALA A 21 -0.75 0.93 12.69
CA ALA A 21 -1.73 0.07 13.35
C ALA A 21 -2.77 -0.49 12.36
N MET A 22 -3.25 0.33 11.43
CA MET A 22 -4.13 -0.10 10.34
C MET A 22 -3.46 -1.19 9.49
N ALA A 23 -2.23 -0.94 9.01
CA ALA A 23 -1.49 -1.88 8.18
C ALA A 23 -1.18 -3.20 8.92
N ALA A 24 -0.83 -3.13 10.21
CA ALA A 24 -0.59 -4.31 11.04
C ALA A 24 -1.84 -5.19 11.23
N LYS A 25 -3.02 -4.57 11.27
CA LYS A 25 -4.30 -5.30 11.32
C LYS A 25 -4.71 -5.87 9.96
N ALA A 26 -4.39 -5.19 8.86
CA ALA A 26 -4.71 -5.65 7.50
C ALA A 26 -3.76 -6.77 7.01
N ALA A 27 -2.48 -6.70 7.34
CA ALA A 27 -1.46 -7.67 6.92
C ALA A 27 -1.83 -9.16 7.14
N PRO A 28 -2.36 -9.60 8.29
CA PRO A 28 -2.76 -10.99 8.47
C PRO A 28 -3.91 -11.41 7.55
N LEU A 29 -4.84 -10.49 7.19
CA LEU A 29 -5.92 -10.77 6.24
C LEU A 29 -5.38 -10.98 4.83
N PHE A 30 -4.45 -10.12 4.39
CA PHE A 30 -3.77 -10.32 3.11
C PHE A 30 -3.04 -11.68 3.06
N LYS A 31 -2.37 -12.07 4.15
CA LYS A 31 -1.71 -13.38 4.26
C LYS A 31 -2.69 -14.54 4.24
N GLU A 32 -3.84 -14.42 4.92
CA GLU A 32 -4.94 -15.40 4.90
C GLU A 32 -5.40 -15.67 3.46
N PHE A 33 -5.36 -14.66 2.59
CA PHE A 33 -5.78 -14.77 1.20
C PHE A 33 -4.67 -15.08 0.19
N GLY A 34 -3.45 -15.31 0.67
CA GLY A 34 -2.35 -15.82 -0.15
C GLY A 34 -1.23 -14.83 -0.45
N ALA A 35 -1.23 -13.65 0.17
CA ALA A 35 -0.03 -12.81 0.19
C ALA A 35 1.09 -13.50 0.98
N ILE A 36 2.33 -13.39 0.50
CA ILE A 36 3.50 -13.98 1.15
C ILE A 36 4.29 -12.94 1.96
N ARG A 37 4.21 -11.66 1.57
CA ARG A 37 4.88 -10.56 2.25
C ARG A 37 4.11 -9.27 2.06
N ILE A 38 4.08 -8.45 3.10
CA ILE A 38 3.53 -7.09 3.10
C ILE A 38 4.63 -6.21 3.69
N VAL A 39 4.94 -5.11 3.03
CA VAL A 39 5.95 -4.16 3.48
C VAL A 39 5.41 -2.75 3.36
N GLU A 40 5.55 -1.99 4.44
CA GLU A 40 5.16 -0.59 4.54
C GLU A 40 6.40 0.23 4.91
N CYS A 41 6.78 1.20 4.08
CA CYS A 41 7.96 2.04 4.30
C CYS A 41 7.54 3.50 4.45
N TRP A 42 7.83 4.11 5.59
CA TRP A 42 7.66 5.54 5.81
C TRP A 42 8.81 6.32 5.17
N ALA A 43 8.54 7.49 4.57
CA ALA A 43 9.56 8.37 4.04
C ALA A 43 10.68 8.65 5.06
N ASP A 44 11.93 8.57 4.60
CA ASP A 44 13.13 8.84 5.41
C ASP A 44 14.02 9.86 4.67
N ASP A 45 14.46 9.52 3.45
CA ASP A 45 15.19 10.41 2.55
C ASP A 45 14.50 10.44 1.17
N VAL A 46 13.50 11.33 1.02
CA VAL A 46 12.69 11.48 -0.20
C VAL A 46 12.93 12.87 -0.80
N PRO A 47 13.72 12.99 -1.87
CA PRO A 47 14.10 14.29 -2.42
C PRO A 47 12.96 14.93 -3.22
N ASP A 48 12.88 16.26 -3.16
CA ASP A 48 11.99 17.06 -4.00
C ASP A 48 12.55 17.21 -5.42
N GLY A 49 11.68 17.01 -6.41
CA GLY A 49 11.99 17.15 -7.82
C GLY A 49 11.47 18.47 -8.39
N LYS A 50 11.81 18.73 -9.67
CA LYS A 50 11.22 19.84 -10.45
C LYS A 50 10.22 19.38 -11.50
N LEU A 51 10.35 18.13 -11.96
CA LEU A 51 9.47 17.54 -12.97
C LEU A 51 8.55 16.48 -12.35
N THR A 52 9.12 15.61 -11.54
CA THR A 52 8.44 14.55 -10.81
C THR A 52 9.22 14.20 -9.56
N ASP A 53 8.50 13.75 -8.54
CA ASP A 53 9.04 13.12 -7.34
C ASP A 53 7.91 12.31 -6.66
N PHE A 54 8.23 11.63 -5.57
CA PHE A 54 7.26 10.81 -4.84
C PHE A 54 6.13 11.63 -4.22
N ARG A 55 6.40 12.86 -3.76
CA ARG A 55 5.36 13.73 -3.18
C ARG A 55 4.40 14.18 -4.28
N MET A 56 4.91 14.57 -5.46
CA MET A 56 4.12 14.92 -6.63
C MET A 56 3.28 13.73 -7.14
N ALA A 57 3.80 12.50 -7.08
CA ALA A 57 3.11 11.31 -7.57
C ALA A 57 1.77 11.05 -6.87
N VAL A 58 1.69 11.40 -5.58
CA VAL A 58 0.46 11.29 -4.76
C VAL A 58 -0.14 12.65 -4.40
N LYS A 59 0.36 13.74 -5.00
CA LYS A 59 -0.06 15.12 -4.65
C LYS A 59 -0.07 15.34 -3.13
N ALA A 60 1.03 15.00 -2.46
CA ALA A 60 1.16 15.15 -1.01
C ALA A 60 1.06 16.63 -0.61
N GLU A 61 0.27 16.91 0.41
CA GLU A 61 0.10 18.25 0.98
C GLU A 61 1.18 18.54 2.02
N GLU A 62 1.24 19.79 2.48
CA GLU A 62 2.09 20.16 3.62
C GLU A 62 1.61 19.41 4.87
N GLY A 63 2.56 18.86 5.65
CA GLY A 63 2.25 18.03 6.82
C GLY A 63 1.98 16.56 6.51
N GLU A 64 2.02 16.14 5.24
CA GLU A 64 1.94 14.73 4.85
C GLU A 64 3.28 14.15 4.47
N GLU A 65 3.45 12.86 4.74
CA GLU A 65 4.60 12.05 4.37
C GLU A 65 4.21 10.96 3.37
N VAL A 66 5.17 10.57 2.53
CA VAL A 66 4.98 9.47 1.59
C VAL A 66 5.16 8.14 2.30
N VAL A 67 4.24 7.21 2.04
CA VAL A 67 4.44 5.79 2.29
C VAL A 67 4.63 5.08 0.97
N PHE A 68 5.71 4.31 0.86
CA PHE A 68 5.97 3.38 -0.22
C PHE A 68 5.71 1.96 0.29
N SER A 69 4.83 1.21 -0.36
CA SER A 69 4.47 -0.11 0.13
C SER A 69 4.15 -1.10 -0.97
N TRP A 70 4.26 -2.38 -0.62
CA TRP A 70 3.96 -3.45 -1.55
C TRP A 70 3.49 -4.72 -0.85
N ILE A 71 2.75 -5.52 -1.62
CA ILE A 71 2.28 -6.86 -1.25
C ILE A 71 2.80 -7.85 -2.28
N GLU A 72 3.54 -8.85 -1.83
CA GLU A 72 4.06 -9.92 -2.67
C GLU A 72 3.12 -11.12 -2.65
N TYR A 73 2.92 -11.71 -3.83
CA TYR A 73 2.12 -12.90 -4.06
C TYR A 73 2.92 -13.96 -4.82
N PRO A 74 2.59 -15.26 -4.67
CA PRO A 74 3.25 -16.34 -5.39
C PRO A 74 3.02 -16.29 -6.91
N SER A 75 1.89 -15.71 -7.34
CA SER A 75 1.53 -15.50 -8.75
C SER A 75 0.41 -14.47 -8.91
N LYS A 76 0.22 -13.98 -10.13
CA LYS A 76 -0.91 -13.11 -10.49
C LYS A 76 -2.27 -13.77 -10.22
N ALA A 77 -2.39 -15.07 -10.48
CA ALA A 77 -3.63 -15.80 -10.22
C ALA A 77 -3.99 -15.81 -8.73
N VAL A 78 -3.00 -16.02 -7.85
CA VAL A 78 -3.20 -15.94 -6.39
C VAL A 78 -3.58 -14.51 -5.98
N ARG A 79 -2.88 -13.50 -6.51
CA ARG A 79 -3.19 -12.09 -6.26
C ARG A 79 -4.62 -11.74 -6.67
N ASP A 80 -5.06 -12.16 -7.84
CA ASP A 80 -6.40 -11.83 -8.35
C ASP A 80 -7.50 -12.49 -7.51
N GLU A 81 -7.31 -13.73 -7.08
CA GLU A 81 -8.24 -14.40 -6.16
C GLU A 81 -8.21 -13.77 -4.76
N ALA A 82 -7.04 -13.36 -4.27
CA ALA A 82 -6.92 -12.64 -3.00
C ALA A 82 -7.71 -11.33 -3.02
N ASN A 83 -7.57 -10.54 -4.09
CA ASN A 83 -8.28 -9.27 -4.22
C ASN A 83 -9.80 -9.44 -4.29
N LYS A 84 -10.30 -10.48 -4.97
CA LYS A 84 -11.74 -10.79 -4.97
C LYS A 84 -12.27 -11.11 -3.56
N LYS A 85 -11.50 -11.87 -2.78
CA LYS A 85 -11.85 -12.20 -1.39
C LYS A 85 -11.83 -10.95 -0.51
N LEU A 86 -10.78 -10.14 -0.61
CA LEU A 86 -10.67 -8.87 0.13
C LEU A 86 -11.84 -7.93 -0.14
N MET A 87 -12.25 -7.76 -1.40
CA MET A 87 -13.37 -6.88 -1.74
C MET A 87 -14.73 -7.38 -1.20
N SER A 88 -14.87 -8.68 -0.99
CA SER A 88 -16.11 -9.27 -0.45
C SER A 88 -16.06 -9.50 1.07
N ASP A 89 -14.89 -9.40 1.70
CA ASP A 89 -14.73 -9.62 3.13
C ASP A 89 -15.29 -8.44 3.95
N PRO A 90 -16.25 -8.68 4.87
CA PRO A 90 -16.80 -7.63 5.72
C PRO A 90 -15.74 -6.90 6.56
N ARG A 91 -14.67 -7.60 6.97
CA ARG A 91 -13.57 -7.02 7.75
C ARG A 91 -12.89 -5.88 6.98
N MET A 92 -12.86 -5.94 5.65
CA MET A 92 -12.25 -4.90 4.80
C MET A 92 -13.08 -3.61 4.73
N LYS A 93 -14.39 -3.67 4.96
CA LYS A 93 -15.23 -2.46 5.02
C LYS A 93 -14.85 -1.56 6.19
N GLU A 94 -14.57 -2.16 7.35
CA GLU A 94 -14.15 -1.44 8.55
C GLU A 94 -12.81 -0.69 8.35
N PHE A 95 -11.90 -1.23 7.52
CA PHE A 95 -10.65 -0.55 7.16
C PHE A 95 -10.87 0.64 6.23
N GLY A 96 -11.78 0.52 5.25
CA GLY A 96 -12.06 1.60 4.30
C GLY A 96 -12.69 2.84 4.95
N GLU A 97 -13.49 2.65 6.01
CA GLU A 97 -14.17 3.73 6.73
C GLU A 97 -13.24 4.52 7.68
N SER A 98 -12.10 3.94 8.05
CA SER A 98 -11.17 4.49 9.04
C SER A 98 -9.77 4.76 8.47
N MET A 99 -9.66 4.94 7.15
CA MET A 99 -8.36 5.20 6.51
C MET A 99 -7.75 6.50 7.07
N PRO A 100 -6.53 6.44 7.64
CA PRO A 100 -5.86 7.61 8.21
C PRO A 100 -5.19 8.49 7.14
N PHE A 101 -5.65 8.40 5.89
CA PHE A 101 -5.12 9.07 4.71
C PHE A 101 -6.20 9.25 3.63
N ASP A 102 -5.95 10.10 2.63
CA ASP A 102 -6.87 10.29 1.51
C ASP A 102 -6.71 9.21 0.42
N GLY A 103 -7.62 8.22 0.43
CA GLY A 103 -7.63 7.13 -0.55
C GLY A 103 -7.78 7.55 -2.01
N LYS A 104 -8.22 8.78 -2.32
CA LYS A 104 -8.33 9.26 -3.72
C LYS A 104 -6.99 9.60 -4.34
N ARG A 105 -5.99 9.90 -3.52
CA ARG A 105 -4.63 10.26 -3.94
C ARG A 105 -3.67 9.08 -3.93
N MET A 106 -4.06 7.96 -3.32
CA MET A 106 -3.33 6.71 -3.41
C MET A 106 -3.20 6.27 -4.87
N ILE A 107 -1.98 5.95 -5.28
CA ILE A 107 -1.71 5.27 -6.54
C ILE A 107 -1.41 3.80 -6.26
N TYR A 108 -1.91 2.90 -7.11
CA TYR A 108 -1.71 1.47 -6.98
C TYR A 108 -1.60 0.79 -8.34
N GLY A 109 -0.90 -0.34 -8.39
CA GLY A 109 -0.75 -1.13 -9.61
C GLY A 109 -0.20 -2.53 -9.33
N GLY A 110 -0.50 -3.46 -10.24
CA GLY A 110 0.04 -4.82 -10.21
C GLY A 110 1.20 -4.98 -11.18
N PHE A 111 2.28 -5.61 -10.74
CA PHE A 111 3.55 -5.75 -11.46
C PHE A 111 4.04 -7.19 -11.44
N ALA A 112 4.51 -7.67 -12.59
CA ALA A 112 5.29 -8.89 -12.68
C ALA A 112 6.78 -8.53 -12.45
N PRO A 113 7.48 -9.15 -11.49
CA PRO A 113 8.90 -8.92 -11.28
C PRO A 113 9.70 -9.24 -12.55
N LEU A 114 10.56 -8.29 -12.95
CA LEU A 114 11.51 -8.48 -14.04
C LEU A 114 12.86 -9.04 -13.54
N LEU A 115 13.24 -8.70 -12.30
CA LEU A 115 14.47 -9.12 -11.62
C LEU A 115 14.15 -9.30 -10.11
N ASP A 116 14.64 -10.38 -9.51
CA ASP A 116 14.40 -10.78 -8.11
C ASP A 116 15.53 -11.73 -7.68
N GLU A 117 16.51 -11.20 -6.93
CA GLU A 117 17.75 -11.87 -6.50
C GLU A 117 17.79 -12.06 -4.98
#